data_AF-A0A820GPP5-F1
#
_entry.id   AF-A0A820GPP5-F1
#
_cell.length_a   1.000
_cell.length_b   1.000
_cell.length_c   1.000
_cell.angle_alpha   90.00
_cell.angle_beta   90.00
_cell.angle_gamma   90.00
#
_symmetry.space_group_name_H-M   'P 1'
#
loop_
_entity.id
_entity.type
_entity.pdbx_description
1 polymer ?
#
loop_
_entity_poly.entity_id
_entity_poly.type
_entity_poly.pdbx_seq_one_letter_code
_entity_poly.pdbx_strand_id
1 'polypeptide(L)'
;VIYLAPGDYHRFHSPTEWQISWRRHYIGHLFSVNQKVASWLQNLFCLNERAAYYGSWKYGFFSMTAVGATIVGSINVHFDP
;
A
#
# COMPACT_ATOMS: atom_id res chain seq x y z
N VAL A 1 -0.10 5.44 8.35
CA VAL A 1 -0.31 5.51 6.89
C VAL A 1 0.58 6.61 6.37
N ILE A 2 1.36 6.36 5.32
CA ILE A 2 2.19 7.37 4.66
C ILE A 2 1.46 7.76 3.38
N TYR A 3 1.21 9.06 3.21
CA TYR A 3 0.62 9.63 1.99
C TYR A 3 1.73 10.17 1.10
N LEU A 4 1.68 9.82 -0.18
CA LEU A 4 2.58 10.34 -1.21
C LEU A 4 1.78 11.32 -2.06
N ALA A 5 2.10 12.60 -1.96
CA ALA A 5 1.52 13.65 -2.79
C ALA A 5 2.08 13.57 -4.22
N PRO A 6 1.40 14.18 -5.22
CA PRO A 6 1.84 14.10 -6.62
C PRO A 6 3.28 14.57 -6.88
N GLY A 7 3.82 15.47 -6.06
CA GLY A 7 5.20 15.95 -6.17
C GLY A 7 6.24 15.08 -5.47
N ASP A 8 5.83 14.06 -4.73
CA ASP A 8 6.73 13.25 -3.92
C ASP A 8 7.41 12.15 -4.74
N TYR A 9 8.42 11.54 -4.14
CA TYR A 9 9.03 10.32 -4.68
C TYR A 9 8.09 9.13 -4.51
N HIS A 10 7.67 8.53 -5.64
CA HIS A 10 6.65 7.48 -5.67
C HIS A 10 7.21 6.05 -5.59
N ARG A 11 8.51 5.85 -5.29
CA ARG A 11 9.01 4.52 -4.92
C ARG A 11 9.01 4.38 -3.41
N PHE A 12 8.72 3.18 -2.95
CA PHE A 12 8.71 2.83 -1.54
C PHE A 12 9.72 1.71 -1.28
N HIS A 13 10.28 1.72 -0.08
CA HIS A 13 11.29 0.78 0.35
C HIS A 13 10.86 0.17 1.68
N SER A 14 11.30 -1.06 1.93
CA SER A 14 11.12 -1.65 3.25
C SER A 14 11.86 -0.82 4.30
N PRO A 15 11.24 -0.48 5.45
CA PRO A 15 11.90 0.25 6.53
C PRO A 15 12.86 -0.65 7.33
N THR A 16 12.85 -1.96 7.09
CA THR A 16 13.65 -2.94 7.83
C THR A 16 13.94 -4.18 6.99
N GLU A 17 14.86 -5.00 7.45
CA GLU A 17 15.07 -6.33 6.89
C GLU A 17 13.97 -7.27 7.41
N TRP A 18 13.30 -7.95 6.48
CA TRP A 18 12.21 -8.87 6.78
C TRP A 18 12.06 -9.90 5.66
N GLN A 19 11.44 -11.02 5.98
CA GLN A 19 11.15 -12.09 5.04
C GLN A 19 9.65 -12.07 4.73
N ILE A 20 9.32 -11.92 3.44
CA ILE A 20 7.95 -11.93 2.95
C ILE A 20 7.54 -13.39 2.73
N SER A 21 6.48 -13.83 3.41
CA SER A 21 5.96 -15.20 3.34
C SER A 21 4.85 -15.34 2.31
N TRP A 22 3.99 -14.33 2.16
CA TRP A 22 2.98 -14.31 1.11
C TRP A 22 2.52 -12.90 0.76
N ARG A 23 1.98 -12.78 -0.44
CA ARG A 23 1.41 -11.56 -1.01
C ARG A 23 -0.05 -11.78 -1.33
N ARG A 24 -0.88 -10.77 -1.08
CA ARG A 24 -2.28 -10.77 -1.52
C ARG A 24 -2.65 -9.46 -2.18
N HIS A 25 -3.19 -9.61 -3.37
CA HIS A 25 -3.84 -8.53 -4.09
C HIS A 25 -5.31 -8.49 -3.67
N TYR A 26 -5.78 -7.30 -3.33
CA TYR A 26 -7.18 -7.02 -3.08
C TYR A 26 -7.69 -6.12 -4.19
N ILE A 27 -8.59 -6.67 -4.99
CA ILE A 27 -9.30 -5.91 -6.03
C ILE A 27 -10.21 -4.90 -5.31
N GLY A 28 -10.22 -3.66 -5.79
CA GLY A 28 -11.00 -2.60 -5.17
C GLY A 28 -11.21 -1.42 -6.12
N HIS A 29 -11.57 -0.29 -5.54
CA HIS A 29 -11.74 0.97 -6.25
C HIS A 29 -10.43 1.77 -6.32
N LEU A 30 -10.41 2.86 -7.09
CA LEU A 30 -9.30 3.80 -7.14
C LEU A 30 -9.78 5.18 -6.72
N PHE A 31 -10.36 5.29 -5.51
CA PHE A 31 -10.76 6.58 -4.96
C PHE A 31 -9.52 7.42 -4.59
N SER A 32 -9.70 8.74 -4.57
CA SER A 32 -8.62 9.65 -4.20
C SER A 32 -8.26 9.47 -2.72
N VAL A 33 -6.97 9.40 -2.42
CA VAL A 33 -6.45 9.27 -1.05
C VAL A 33 -5.99 10.61 -0.46
N ASN A 34 -6.41 11.74 -1.06
CA ASN A 34 -6.17 13.05 -0.48
C ASN A 34 -6.83 13.18 0.91
N GLN A 35 -6.29 14.06 1.74
CA GLN A 35 -6.67 14.17 3.15
C GLN A 35 -8.17 14.42 3.36
N LYS A 36 -8.82 15.20 2.47
CA LYS A 36 -10.25 15.50 2.58
C LYS A 36 -11.09 14.24 2.36
N VAL A 37 -10.81 13.49 1.30
CA VAL A 37 -11.54 12.23 1.00
C VAL A 37 -11.25 11.19 2.08
N ALA A 38 -10.00 11.05 2.53
CA ALA A 38 -9.61 10.13 3.59
C ALA A 38 -10.31 10.41 4.93
N SER A 39 -10.59 11.68 5.25
CA SER A 39 -11.36 12.05 6.44
C SER A 39 -12.86 11.79 6.34
N TRP A 40 -13.41 11.76 5.13
CA TRP A 40 -14.85 11.65 4.89
C TRP A 40 -15.30 10.22 4.58
N LEU A 41 -14.56 9.50 3.74
CA LEU A 41 -14.90 8.15 3.31
C LEU A 41 -14.35 7.12 4.29
N GLN A 42 -15.24 6.54 5.10
CA GLN A 42 -14.88 5.45 6.00
C GLN A 42 -14.34 4.25 5.21
N ASN A 43 -13.33 3.59 5.77
CA ASN A 43 -12.69 2.41 5.17
C ASN A 43 -12.07 2.64 3.79
N LEU A 44 -11.77 3.89 3.40
CA LEU A 44 -11.18 4.25 2.11
C LEU A 44 -10.04 3.30 1.69
N PHE A 45 -9.09 3.02 2.57
CA PHE A 45 -7.94 2.16 2.26
C PHE A 45 -8.31 0.67 2.09
N CYS A 46 -9.41 0.23 2.69
CA CYS A 46 -9.93 -1.13 2.52
C CYS A 46 -10.77 -1.27 1.24
N LEU A 47 -11.43 -0.18 0.82
CA LEU A 47 -12.21 -0.10 -0.41
C LEU A 47 -11.32 0.04 -1.64
N ASN A 48 -10.17 0.70 -1.51
CA ASN A 48 -9.24 0.84 -2.62
C ASN A 48 -8.50 -0.46 -2.94
N GLU A 49 -8.16 -0.60 -4.21
CA GLU A 49 -7.26 -1.63 -4.70
C GLU A 49 -5.90 -1.52 -3.99
N ARG A 50 -5.37 -2.66 -3.53
CA ARG A 50 -4.13 -2.68 -2.75
C ARG A 50 -3.40 -4.01 -2.87
N ALA A 51 -2.08 -3.95 -2.75
CA ALA A 51 -1.22 -5.12 -2.61
C ALA A 51 -0.65 -5.14 -1.19
N ALA A 52 -0.96 -6.21 -0.45
CA ALA A 52 -0.46 -6.42 0.90
C ALA A 52 0.58 -7.54 0.91
N TYR A 53 1.72 -7.25 1.54
CA TYR A 53 2.81 -8.17 1.74
C TYR A 53 2.87 -8.53 3.23
N TYR A 54 2.97 -9.82 3.53
CA TYR A 54 2.94 -10.35 4.87
C TYR A 54 4.18 -11.19 5.12
N GLY A 55 4.69 -11.15 6.34
CA GLY A 55 5.95 -11.78 6.65
C GLY A 55 6.35 -11.63 8.10
N SER A 56 7.65 -11.81 8.35
CA SER A 56 8.25 -11.65 9.65
C SER A 56 9.53 -10.82 9.58
N TRP A 57 9.77 -10.05 10.63
CA TRP A 57 11.01 -9.31 10.89
C TRP A 57 11.55 -9.68 12.27
N LYS A 58 12.64 -9.05 12.70
CA LYS A 58 13.33 -9.34 13.97
C LYS A 58 12.41 -9.48 15.19
N TYR A 59 11.29 -8.75 15.24
CA TYR A 59 10.37 -8.71 16.39
C TYR A 59 9.03 -9.40 16.13
N GLY A 60 8.96 -10.31 15.17
CA GLY A 60 7.76 -11.10 14.89
C GLY A 60 7.08 -10.70 13.58
N PHE A 61 5.75 -10.60 13.58
CA PHE A 61 4.98 -10.30 12.37
C PHE A 61 5.28 -8.89 11.83
N PHE A 62 5.40 -8.79 10.50
CA PHE A 62 5.48 -7.52 9.78
C PHE A 62 4.61 -7.57 8.53
N SER A 63 4.00 -6.43 8.19
CA SER A 63 3.27 -6.28 6.95
C SER A 63 3.44 -4.87 6.40
N MET A 64 3.53 -4.79 5.07
CA MET A 64 3.57 -3.55 4.33
C MET A 64 2.52 -3.64 3.23
N THR A 65 1.70 -2.61 3.10
CA THR A 65 0.59 -2.57 2.14
C THR A 65 0.67 -1.32 1.29
N ALA A 66 0.78 -1.49 -0.03
CA ALA A 66 0.68 -0.41 -1.00
C ALA A 66 -0.78 -0.28 -1.43
N VAL A 67 -1.34 0.94 -1.36
CA VAL A 67 -2.73 1.23 -1.69
C VAL A 67 -2.76 2.12 -2.92
N GLY A 68 -3.47 1.67 -3.96
CA GLY A 68 -3.69 2.44 -5.17
C GLY A 68 -4.62 3.62 -4.94
N ALA A 69 -4.54 4.61 -5.83
CA ALA A 69 -5.40 5.77 -5.81
C ALA A 69 -5.79 6.18 -7.24
N THR A 70 -6.69 7.15 -7.36
CA THR A 70 -7.07 7.74 -8.65
C THR A 70 -5.83 8.13 -9.46
N ILE A 71 -5.71 7.62 -10.70
CA ILE A 71 -4.57 7.83 -11.64
C ILE A 71 -3.25 7.16 -11.20
N VAL A 72 -3.13 6.71 -9.95
CA VAL A 72 -1.95 6.02 -9.39
C VAL A 72 -2.35 4.62 -8.91
N GLY A 73 -2.92 3.82 -9.82
CA GLY A 73 -3.42 2.48 -9.51
C GLY A 73 -2.38 1.36 -9.67
N SER A 74 -1.34 1.58 -10.47
CA SER A 74 -0.32 0.57 -10.74
C SER A 74 0.66 0.45 -9.56
N ILE A 75 0.79 -0.75 -9.01
CA ILE A 75 1.75 -1.09 -7.96
C ILE A 75 2.73 -2.11 -8.55
N ASN A 76 4.02 -1.77 -8.57
CA ASN A 76 5.08 -2.65 -9.05
C ASN A 76 6.13 -2.87 -7.96
N VAL A 77 6.48 -4.13 -7.71
CA VAL A 77 7.50 -4.54 -6.75
C VAL A 77 8.41 -5.54 -7.44
N HIS A 78 9.73 -5.37 -7.33
CA HIS A 78 10.72 -6.09 -8.14
C HIS A 78 10.63 -7.63 -8.10
N PHE A 79 10.16 -8.20 -7.00
CA PHE A 79 10.01 -9.65 -6.82
C PHE A 79 8.56 -10.13 -6.93
N ASP A 80 7.60 -9.22 -7.16
CA ASP A 80 6.18 -9.52 -7.39
C ASP A 80 5.97 -9.60 -8.92
N PRO A 81 5.52 -10.76 -9.44
CA PRO A 81 5.39 -10.99 -10.89
C PRO A 81 4.36 -10.09 -11.58
#